data_AF-A0A1G7TGK3-F1
#
_entry.id   AF-A0A1G7TGK3-F1
#
_cell.length_a   1.000
_cell.length_b   1.000
_cell.length_c   1.000
_cell.angle_alpha   90.00
_cell.angle_beta   90.00
_cell.angle_gamma   90.00
#
_symmetry.space_group_name_H-M   'P 1'
#
loop_
_entity.id
_entity.type
_entity.pdbx_description
1 polymer ?
#
loop_
_entity_poly.entity_id
_entity_poly.type
_entity_poly.pdbx_seq_one_letter_code
_entity_poly.pdbx_strand_id
1 'polypeptide(L)'
;MKKLLLFVFCFVFCRSMGTETQPKLFGGKYNYISIVVVPGEHSWPIYFNVATLSDTIFANTECVDSFVKSICKGNLYISAAHDEAFELVYKDKKDYEVSKNSVDCIGDFYFDLYNDKKGTKFLTLKTGAKVSYNSASVHCIFTELDKRKYWKISNTSENLQDADSCLVERIAVPVAVAKYNIKNSFVIKPAPEDM
;
A
#
# COMPACT_ATOMS: atom_id res chain seq x y z
N MET A 1 17.93 10.91 -68.40
CA MET A 1 18.88 11.53 -67.44
C MET A 1 18.19 11.63 -66.08
N LYS A 2 18.69 10.85 -65.11
CA LYS A 2 18.18 10.78 -63.74
C LYS A 2 18.52 12.09 -63.02
N LYS A 3 17.52 12.82 -62.50
CA LYS A 3 17.77 13.89 -61.52
C LYS A 3 17.50 13.35 -60.13
N LEU A 4 18.58 13.39 -59.37
CA LEU A 4 18.83 12.87 -58.04
C LEU A 4 17.87 13.53 -57.03
N LEU A 5 17.06 12.72 -56.37
CA LEU A 5 16.22 13.14 -55.25
C LEU A 5 17.15 13.45 -54.07
N LEU A 6 17.30 14.72 -53.72
CA LEU A 6 18.05 15.13 -52.53
C LEU A 6 17.17 14.88 -51.30
N PHE A 7 17.25 13.69 -50.72
CA PHE A 7 16.67 13.39 -49.41
C PHE A 7 17.52 14.09 -48.35
N VAL A 8 17.09 15.28 -47.94
CA VAL A 8 17.61 15.92 -46.72
C VAL A 8 17.10 15.09 -45.54
N PHE A 9 17.97 14.23 -45.01
CA PHE A 9 17.78 13.59 -43.71
C PHE A 9 17.82 14.70 -42.64
N CYS A 10 16.67 15.32 -42.37
CA CYS A 10 16.44 15.98 -41.10
C CYS A 10 16.45 14.88 -40.04
N PHE A 11 17.63 14.61 -39.48
CA PHE A 11 17.76 14.02 -38.15
C PHE A 11 17.13 15.01 -37.17
N VAL A 12 15.80 14.94 -37.07
CA VAL A 12 15.11 15.33 -35.85
C VAL A 12 15.64 14.36 -34.81
N PHE A 13 16.67 14.78 -34.07
CA PHE A 13 16.93 14.27 -32.73
C PHE A 13 15.69 14.66 -31.92
N CYS A 14 14.60 13.92 -32.14
CA CYS A 14 13.55 13.77 -31.18
C CYS A 14 14.23 12.96 -30.08
N ARG A 15 14.95 13.67 -29.18
CA ARG A 15 15.07 13.19 -27.82
C ARG A 15 13.64 12.86 -27.46
N SER A 16 13.34 11.57 -27.29
CA SER A 16 12.15 11.19 -26.56
C SER A 16 12.32 11.83 -25.19
N MET A 17 11.81 13.07 -25.03
CA MET A 17 11.42 13.59 -23.74
C MET A 17 10.57 12.47 -23.19
N GLY A 18 11.07 11.84 -22.13
CA GLY A 18 10.60 10.55 -21.67
C GLY A 18 9.09 10.51 -21.73
N THR A 19 8.54 9.44 -22.28
CA THR A 19 7.17 9.08 -21.98
C THR A 19 7.15 8.87 -20.47
N GLU A 20 6.89 9.94 -19.73
CA GLU A 20 6.55 9.88 -18.34
C GLU A 20 5.29 9.04 -18.28
N THR A 21 5.51 7.75 -18.08
CA THR A 21 4.45 6.77 -17.93
C THR A 21 3.55 7.31 -16.84
N GLN A 22 2.30 7.60 -17.22
CA GLN A 22 1.35 8.10 -16.24
C GLN A 22 1.21 7.07 -15.12
N PRO A 23 0.99 7.51 -13.88
CA PRO A 23 0.78 6.60 -12.76
C PRO A 23 -0.31 5.59 -13.11
N LYS A 24 -0.03 4.30 -12.90
CA LYS A 24 -1.03 3.26 -13.15
C LYS A 24 -2.07 3.31 -12.04
N LEU A 25 -3.24 3.87 -12.38
CA LEU A 25 -4.39 3.91 -11.50
C LEU A 25 -5.20 2.62 -11.59
N PHE A 26 -5.67 2.16 -10.44
CA PHE A 26 -6.64 1.08 -10.35
C PHE A 26 -7.53 1.31 -9.14
N GLY A 27 -8.74 0.76 -9.13
CA GLY A 27 -9.67 0.98 -8.04
C GLY A 27 -10.72 -0.08 -7.92
N GLY A 28 -11.48 -0.01 -6.83
CA GLY A 28 -12.51 -0.99 -6.51
C GLY A 28 -12.99 -0.90 -5.08
N LYS A 29 -13.83 -1.86 -4.70
CA LYS A 29 -14.29 -2.05 -3.34
C LYS A 29 -13.34 -2.99 -2.61
N TYR A 30 -12.75 -2.51 -1.53
CA TYR A 30 -11.83 -3.27 -0.70
C TYR A 30 -12.27 -3.25 0.76
N ASN A 31 -11.78 -4.20 1.53
CA ASN A 31 -11.60 -4.05 2.96
C ASN A 31 -10.17 -3.56 3.17
N TYR A 32 -10.03 -2.32 3.66
CA TYR A 32 -8.78 -1.77 4.15
C TYR A 32 -8.59 -2.26 5.59
N ILE A 33 -7.40 -2.76 5.91
CA ILE A 33 -7.05 -3.21 7.26
C ILE A 33 -5.78 -2.51 7.70
N SER A 34 -5.85 -1.86 8.86
CA SER A 34 -4.67 -1.39 9.57
C SER A 34 -4.33 -2.36 10.69
N ILE A 35 -3.04 -2.72 10.77
CA ILE A 35 -2.56 -3.77 11.67
C ILE A 35 -1.39 -3.22 12.47
N VAL A 36 -1.43 -3.48 13.77
CA VAL A 36 -0.35 -3.21 14.71
C VAL A 36 0.04 -4.52 15.39
N VAL A 37 1.33 -4.83 15.36
CA VAL A 37 1.89 -6.00 16.06
C VAL A 37 2.86 -5.48 17.13
N VAL A 38 2.66 -5.93 18.36
CA VAL A 38 3.53 -5.66 19.52
C VAL A 38 4.25 -6.96 19.87
N PRO A 39 5.52 -7.15 19.45
CA PRO A 39 6.25 -8.41 19.67
C PRO A 39 6.48 -8.73 21.15
N GLY A 40 6.64 -7.71 21.99
CA GLY A 40 6.88 -7.81 23.44
C GLY A 40 6.90 -6.42 24.09
N GLU A 41 6.98 -6.35 25.43
CA GLU A 41 6.87 -5.10 26.20
C GLU A 41 7.98 -4.07 25.93
N HIS A 42 9.12 -4.50 25.37
CA HIS A 42 10.27 -3.63 25.09
C HIS A 42 10.64 -3.58 23.60
N SER A 43 9.75 -4.08 22.74
CA SER A 43 9.96 -4.08 21.28
C SER A 43 9.18 -2.95 20.63
N TRP A 44 9.76 -2.34 19.60
CA TRP A 44 9.03 -1.39 18.78
C TRP A 44 7.86 -2.08 18.07
N PRO A 45 6.65 -1.49 18.11
CA PRO A 45 5.53 -2.01 17.35
C PRO A 45 5.79 -1.95 15.84
N ILE A 46 5.22 -2.94 15.14
CA ILE A 46 5.22 -3.01 13.68
C ILE A 46 3.85 -2.57 13.21
N TYR A 47 3.82 -1.55 12.34
CA TYR A 47 2.62 -1.01 11.73
C TYR A 47 2.65 -1.32 10.24
N PHE A 48 1.54 -1.82 9.71
CA PHE A 48 1.38 -1.98 8.28
C PHE A 48 -0.09 -2.05 7.90
N ASN A 49 -0.36 -1.73 6.63
CA ASN A 49 -1.71 -1.67 6.10
C ASN A 49 -1.84 -2.58 4.89
N VAL A 50 -3.00 -3.23 4.74
CA VAL A 50 -3.32 -4.03 3.56
C VAL A 50 -4.73 -3.76 3.08
N ALA A 51 -4.98 -4.01 1.81
CA ALA A 51 -6.31 -4.03 1.22
C ALA A 51 -6.60 -5.40 0.59
N THR A 52 -7.80 -5.90 0.80
CA THR A 52 -8.25 -7.19 0.29
C THR A 52 -9.68 -7.14 -0.22
N LEU A 53 -10.02 -8.03 -1.14
CA LEU A 53 -11.41 -8.21 -1.61
C LEU A 53 -12.21 -9.14 -0.69
N SER A 54 -11.53 -9.88 0.21
CA SER A 54 -12.15 -10.84 1.11
C SER A 54 -12.63 -10.19 2.41
N ASP A 55 -13.69 -10.71 3.01
CA ASP A 55 -14.11 -10.32 4.36
C ASP A 55 -13.33 -11.07 5.47
N THR A 56 -12.38 -11.93 5.09
CA THR A 56 -11.53 -12.67 6.02
C THR A 56 -10.12 -12.87 5.45
N ILE A 57 -9.10 -12.68 6.29
CA ILE A 57 -7.72 -13.10 5.99
C ILE A 57 -7.34 -14.25 6.92
N PHE A 58 -6.78 -15.32 6.35
CA PHE A 58 -6.16 -16.39 7.12
C PHE A 58 -4.69 -16.08 7.34
N ALA A 59 -4.23 -16.15 8.58
CA ALA A 59 -2.89 -15.76 8.99
C ALA A 59 -2.20 -16.89 9.75
N ASN A 60 -0.91 -17.07 9.51
CA ASN A 60 -0.08 -17.94 10.31
C ASN A 60 0.19 -17.26 11.67
N THR A 61 -0.20 -17.89 12.77
CA THR A 61 -0.10 -17.30 14.12
C THR A 61 1.08 -17.82 14.93
N GLU A 62 2.06 -18.50 14.31
CA GLU A 62 3.21 -19.09 15.01
C GLU A 62 4.11 -18.02 15.62
N CYS A 63 4.50 -17.02 14.83
CA CYS A 63 5.38 -15.93 15.26
C CYS A 63 5.11 -14.66 14.43
N VAL A 64 5.70 -13.54 14.83
CA VAL A 64 5.51 -12.23 14.18
C VAL A 64 5.85 -12.28 12.69
N ASP A 65 7.00 -12.88 12.33
CA ASP A 65 7.45 -12.94 10.94
C ASP A 65 6.48 -13.73 10.07
N SER A 66 6.10 -14.94 10.51
CA SER A 66 5.14 -15.78 9.77
C SER A 66 3.77 -15.12 9.66
N PHE A 67 3.34 -14.39 10.70
CA PHE A 67 2.11 -13.62 10.69
C PHE A 67 2.16 -12.53 9.61
N VAL A 68 3.14 -11.63 9.64
CA VAL A 68 3.28 -10.57 8.64
C VAL A 68 3.37 -11.14 7.22
N LYS A 69 4.19 -12.19 7.03
CA LYS A 69 4.34 -12.89 5.76
C LYS A 69 2.99 -13.38 5.21
N SER A 70 2.21 -14.05 6.05
CA SER A 70 0.91 -14.60 5.66
C SER A 70 -0.14 -13.52 5.35
N ILE A 71 -0.13 -12.39 6.06
CA ILE A 71 -1.03 -11.28 5.77
C ILE A 71 -0.65 -10.60 4.45
N CYS A 72 0.63 -10.34 4.23
CA CYS A 72 1.08 -9.64 3.02
C CYS A 72 0.93 -10.49 1.76
N LYS A 73 1.01 -11.83 1.88
CA LYS A 73 0.89 -12.75 0.76
C LYS A 73 -0.52 -12.68 0.15
N GLY A 74 -0.61 -12.31 -1.12
CA GLY A 74 -1.86 -12.25 -1.88
C GLY A 74 -2.80 -11.09 -1.53
N ASN A 75 -2.41 -10.21 -0.62
CA ASN A 75 -3.13 -8.96 -0.34
C ASN A 75 -2.37 -7.77 -0.89
N LEU A 76 -3.10 -6.69 -1.18
CA LEU A 76 -2.50 -5.46 -1.66
C LEU A 76 -1.84 -4.74 -0.47
N TYR A 77 -0.53 -4.56 -0.50
CA TYR A 77 0.16 -3.79 0.55
C TYR A 77 -0.11 -2.30 0.34
N ILE A 78 -0.51 -1.62 1.40
CA ILE A 78 -0.78 -0.19 1.37
C ILE A 78 0.33 0.54 2.11
N SER A 79 0.95 1.50 1.42
CA SER A 79 1.98 2.37 2.01
C SER A 79 1.48 3.02 3.30
N ALA A 80 2.25 2.96 4.39
CA ALA A 80 1.97 3.76 5.58
C ALA A 80 2.65 5.14 5.51
N ALA A 81 3.74 5.27 4.74
CA ALA A 81 4.34 6.53 4.30
C ALA A 81 3.55 7.14 3.12
N HIS A 82 2.29 7.55 3.36
CA HIS A 82 1.38 8.00 2.29
C HIS A 82 1.90 9.25 1.56
N ASP A 83 2.30 10.27 2.31
CA ASP A 83 2.75 11.56 1.76
C ASP A 83 3.98 11.38 0.87
N GLU A 84 5.02 10.70 1.36
CA GLU A 84 6.26 10.46 0.61
C GLU A 84 6.02 9.58 -0.62
N ALA A 85 5.14 8.59 -0.47
CA ALA A 85 4.75 7.69 -1.55
C ALA A 85 3.92 8.41 -2.63
N PHE A 86 3.07 9.36 -2.23
CA PHE A 86 2.30 10.21 -3.11
C PHE A 86 3.19 11.20 -3.86
N GLU A 87 4.09 11.89 -3.15
CA GLU A 87 5.08 12.78 -3.73
C GLU A 87 5.94 12.06 -4.77
N LEU A 88 6.38 10.83 -4.48
CA LEU A 88 7.19 10.05 -5.41
C LEU A 88 6.48 9.78 -6.75
N VAL A 89 5.15 9.77 -6.76
CA VAL A 89 4.34 9.52 -7.96
C VAL A 89 4.02 10.84 -8.69
N TYR A 90 3.71 11.90 -7.93
CA TYR A 90 3.05 13.09 -8.48
C TYR A 90 3.88 14.38 -8.46
N LYS A 91 5.01 14.48 -7.75
CA LYS A 91 5.75 15.75 -7.55
C LYS A 91 6.17 16.47 -8.85
N ASP A 92 6.50 15.70 -9.88
CA ASP A 92 6.95 16.22 -11.17
C ASP A 92 5.79 16.38 -12.17
N LYS A 93 4.55 16.14 -11.72
CA LYS A 93 3.35 16.23 -12.55
C LYS A 93 2.76 17.63 -12.49
N LYS A 94 2.26 18.08 -13.65
CA LYS A 94 1.66 19.42 -13.83
C LYS A 94 0.54 19.74 -12.82
N ASP A 95 -0.16 18.72 -12.33
CA ASP A 95 -1.34 18.86 -11.46
C ASP A 95 -1.04 18.44 -10.01
N TYR A 96 0.22 18.47 -9.56
CA TYR A 96 0.63 18.07 -8.20
C TYR A 96 -0.19 18.76 -7.10
N GLU A 97 -0.36 20.09 -7.17
CA GLU A 97 -1.11 20.88 -6.18
C GLU A 97 -2.60 20.48 -6.12
N VAL A 98 -3.21 20.17 -7.26
CA VAL A 98 -4.61 19.69 -7.31
C VAL A 98 -4.71 18.29 -6.72
N SER A 99 -3.68 17.47 -6.97
CA SER A 99 -3.59 16.10 -6.50
C SER A 99 -3.31 16.06 -4.99
N LYS A 100 -2.65 17.07 -4.41
CA LYS A 100 -2.40 17.17 -2.96
C LYS A 100 -3.67 17.20 -2.11
N ASN A 101 -4.78 17.75 -2.61
CA ASN A 101 -6.08 17.69 -1.92
C ASN A 101 -6.55 16.25 -1.65
N SER A 102 -6.04 15.27 -2.40
CA SER A 102 -6.32 13.86 -2.13
C SER A 102 -5.65 13.33 -0.88
N VAL A 103 -4.48 13.88 -0.51
CA VAL A 103 -3.75 13.53 0.70
C VAL A 103 -4.59 13.90 1.92
N ASP A 104 -5.14 15.11 1.95
CA ASP A 104 -5.99 15.59 3.05
C ASP A 104 -7.23 14.69 3.23
N CYS A 105 -7.90 14.32 2.13
CA CYS A 105 -9.07 13.44 2.18
C CYS A 105 -8.74 12.02 2.70
N ILE A 106 -7.52 11.55 2.45
CA ILE A 106 -7.04 10.25 2.94
C ILE A 106 -6.63 10.35 4.41
N GLY A 107 -6.10 11.51 4.82
CA GLY A 107 -5.81 11.83 6.22
C GLY A 107 -7.03 11.72 7.11
N ASP A 108 -8.17 12.29 6.70
CA ASP A 108 -9.44 12.17 7.43
C ASP A 108 -9.89 10.71 7.60
N PHE A 109 -9.78 9.91 6.52
CA PHE A 109 -10.09 8.48 6.57
C PHE A 109 -9.18 7.73 7.56
N TYR A 110 -7.88 8.00 7.55
CA TYR A 110 -6.94 7.40 8.49
C TYR A 110 -7.22 7.83 9.93
N PHE A 111 -7.53 9.10 10.15
CA PHE A 111 -7.90 9.61 11.46
C PHE A 111 -9.11 8.85 12.02
N ASP A 112 -10.18 8.71 11.23
CA ASP A 112 -11.38 8.00 11.65
C ASP A 112 -11.11 6.51 11.89
N LEU A 113 -10.33 5.86 11.01
CA LEU A 113 -9.98 4.46 11.15
C LEU A 113 -9.14 4.18 12.40
N TYR A 114 -8.15 5.04 12.71
CA TYR A 114 -7.24 4.85 13.85
C TYR A 114 -7.89 5.24 15.18
N ASN A 115 -8.84 6.18 15.18
CA ASN A 115 -9.54 6.60 16.38
C ASN A 115 -10.76 5.74 16.74
N ASP A 116 -11.24 4.89 15.84
CA ASP A 116 -12.31 3.95 16.18
C ASP A 116 -11.81 2.80 17.07
N LYS A 117 -11.85 3.04 18.38
CA LYS A 117 -11.53 2.03 19.39
C LYS A 117 -12.60 0.95 19.53
N LYS A 118 -13.83 1.17 19.04
CA LYS A 118 -14.93 0.21 19.18
C LYS A 118 -14.84 -0.89 18.13
N GLY A 119 -14.33 -0.58 16.95
CA GLY A 119 -14.08 -1.55 15.88
C GLY A 119 -12.77 -2.33 16.02
N THR A 120 -11.92 -2.00 17.01
CA THR A 120 -10.63 -2.66 17.19
C THR A 120 -10.76 -4.09 17.67
N LYS A 121 -10.13 -4.98 16.89
CA LYS A 121 -10.06 -6.40 17.16
C LYS A 121 -8.64 -6.78 17.57
N PHE A 122 -8.56 -7.84 18.36
CA PHE A 122 -7.30 -8.32 18.92
C PHE A 122 -7.13 -9.81 18.67
N LEU A 123 -5.88 -10.23 18.48
CA LEU A 123 -5.47 -11.63 18.53
C LEU A 123 -4.08 -11.72 19.16
N THR A 124 -3.72 -12.92 19.62
CA THR A 124 -2.42 -13.19 20.24
C THR A 124 -1.73 -14.30 19.46
N LEU A 125 -0.48 -14.08 19.07
CA LEU A 125 0.35 -15.08 18.42
C LEU A 125 0.83 -16.13 19.45
N LYS A 126 1.28 -17.30 18.99
CA LYS A 126 1.79 -18.35 19.90
C LYS A 126 3.02 -17.91 20.69
N THR A 127 3.78 -16.93 20.20
CA THR A 127 4.88 -16.29 20.95
C THR A 127 4.42 -15.38 22.09
N GLY A 128 3.13 -15.09 22.20
CA GLY A 128 2.58 -14.10 23.14
C GLY A 128 2.51 -12.68 22.57
N ALA A 129 3.00 -12.44 21.35
CA ALA A 129 2.91 -11.15 20.68
C ALA A 129 1.43 -10.74 20.50
N LYS A 130 1.13 -9.47 20.78
CA LYS A 130 -0.23 -8.93 20.69
C LYS A 130 -0.41 -8.28 19.32
N VAL A 131 -1.53 -8.59 18.67
CA VAL A 131 -1.91 -7.99 17.39
C VAL A 131 -3.24 -7.28 17.59
N SER A 132 -3.31 -6.02 17.16
CA SER A 132 -4.56 -5.28 17.04
C SER A 132 -4.79 -4.87 15.59
N TYR A 133 -6.05 -4.88 15.15
CA TYR A 133 -6.38 -4.44 13.81
C TYR A 133 -7.77 -3.78 13.75
N ASN A 134 -7.86 -2.78 12.87
CA ASN A 134 -9.09 -2.10 12.48
C ASN A 134 -9.33 -2.32 11.00
N SER A 135 -10.60 -2.27 10.59
CA SER A 135 -10.92 -2.39 9.16
C SER A 135 -12.07 -1.50 8.74
N ALA A 136 -12.02 -1.06 7.48
CA ALA A 136 -13.11 -0.34 6.82
C ALA A 136 -13.36 -0.92 5.44
N SER A 137 -14.64 -1.02 5.07
CA SER A 137 -14.99 -1.19 3.66
C SER A 137 -14.82 0.14 2.98
N VAL A 138 -14.01 0.19 1.92
CA VAL A 138 -13.68 1.42 1.19
C VAL A 138 -13.94 1.23 -0.31
N HIS A 139 -14.39 2.29 -0.99
CA HIS A 139 -14.17 2.41 -2.43
C HIS A 139 -12.95 3.27 -2.63
N CYS A 140 -11.85 2.66 -3.05
CA CYS A 140 -10.57 3.36 -3.16
C CYS A 140 -10.04 3.30 -4.58
N ILE A 141 -9.46 4.42 -5.01
CA ILE A 141 -8.56 4.49 -6.16
C ILE A 141 -7.16 4.49 -5.61
N PHE A 142 -6.29 3.66 -6.19
CA PHE A 142 -4.90 3.54 -5.85
C PHE A 142 -4.05 3.87 -7.07
N THR A 143 -2.83 4.35 -6.81
CA THR A 143 -1.74 4.26 -7.76
C THR A 143 -0.79 3.14 -7.33
N GLU A 144 -0.29 2.38 -8.31
CA GLU A 144 0.75 1.39 -8.05
C GLU A 144 2.10 2.08 -7.89
N LEU A 145 2.87 1.61 -6.91
CA LEU A 145 4.24 2.03 -6.70
C LEU A 145 5.24 0.96 -7.13
N ASP A 146 6.33 1.42 -7.75
CA ASP A 146 7.49 0.57 -7.95
C ASP A 146 8.07 0.16 -6.60
N LYS A 147 8.10 -1.15 -6.36
CA LYS A 147 8.56 -1.74 -5.11
C LYS A 147 9.96 -1.27 -4.70
N ARG A 148 10.89 -1.18 -5.66
CA ARG A 148 12.27 -0.79 -5.37
C ARG A 148 12.37 0.68 -5.01
N LYS A 149 11.57 1.54 -5.65
CA LYS A 149 11.49 2.96 -5.30
C LYS A 149 10.85 3.16 -3.93
N TYR A 150 9.80 2.41 -3.61
CA TYR A 150 9.15 2.47 -2.30
C TYR A 150 10.10 2.09 -1.16
N TRP A 151 10.79 0.94 -1.23
CA TRP A 151 11.66 0.51 -0.13
C TRP A 151 12.86 1.43 0.11
N LYS A 152 13.30 2.17 -0.91
CA LYS A 152 14.33 3.21 -0.70
C LYS A 152 13.86 4.36 0.18
N ILE A 153 12.57 4.65 0.21
CA ILE A 153 11.98 5.73 1.02
C ILE A 153 11.34 5.22 2.32
N SER A 154 10.86 3.99 2.37
CA SER A 154 10.26 3.44 3.60
C SER A 154 11.29 2.87 4.59
N ASN A 155 12.51 2.58 4.14
CA ASN A 155 13.63 2.21 5.03
C ASN A 155 13.97 3.28 6.09
N THR A 156 13.44 4.50 5.95
CA THR A 156 13.58 5.58 6.94
C THR A 156 12.41 5.68 7.93
N SER A 157 11.29 4.98 7.73
CA SER A 157 10.04 5.20 8.48
C SER A 157 9.24 3.95 8.89
N GLU A 158 9.48 2.77 8.31
CA GLU A 158 8.69 1.57 8.60
C GLU A 158 9.55 0.39 9.09
N ASN A 159 9.21 -0.19 10.25
CA ASN A 159 9.93 -1.28 10.94
C ASN A 159 9.92 -2.65 10.19
N LEU A 160 9.55 -2.69 8.91
CA LEU A 160 9.71 -3.87 8.05
C LEU A 160 11.10 -3.83 7.41
N GLN A 161 12.14 -4.06 8.23
CA GLN A 161 13.54 -3.86 7.83
C GLN A 161 14.11 -4.92 6.87
N ASP A 162 13.30 -5.86 6.36
CA ASP A 162 13.80 -6.87 5.44
C ASP A 162 13.04 -6.88 4.12
N ALA A 163 13.64 -6.18 3.17
CA ALA A 163 13.34 -6.20 1.75
C ALA A 163 13.75 -7.53 1.10
N ASP A 164 13.47 -8.66 1.74
CA ASP A 164 13.39 -9.93 1.02
C ASP A 164 12.07 -9.92 0.24
N SER A 165 12.20 -9.31 -0.94
CA SER A 165 11.19 -8.73 -1.81
C SER A 165 10.17 -9.72 -2.42
N CYS A 166 9.92 -10.88 -1.80
CA CYS A 166 9.02 -11.91 -2.32
C CYS A 166 7.59 -11.89 -1.75
N LEU A 167 7.35 -11.18 -0.64
CA LEU A 167 6.05 -11.28 0.08
C LEU A 167 4.96 -10.36 -0.45
N VAL A 168 5.35 -9.13 -0.79
CA VAL A 168 4.44 -8.09 -1.29
C VAL A 168 4.53 -8.06 -2.81
N GLU A 169 3.50 -8.55 -3.49
CA GLU A 169 3.45 -8.55 -4.95
C GLU A 169 3.24 -7.14 -5.51
N ARG A 170 2.40 -6.33 -4.84
CA ARG A 170 2.01 -4.99 -5.29
C ARG A 170 1.94 -4.04 -4.11
N ILE A 171 2.49 -2.84 -4.31
CA ILE A 171 2.42 -1.72 -3.35
C ILE A 171 1.47 -0.67 -3.93
N ALA A 172 0.50 -0.27 -3.13
CA ALA A 172 -0.47 0.74 -3.50
C ALA A 172 -0.37 1.96 -2.60
N VAL A 173 -0.64 3.10 -3.19
CA VAL A 173 -0.85 4.37 -2.49
C VAL A 173 -2.28 4.77 -2.78
N PRO A 174 -3.13 4.93 -1.75
CA PRO A 174 -4.45 5.51 -1.92
C PRO A 174 -4.32 6.89 -2.59
N VAL A 175 -5.14 7.15 -3.59
CA VAL A 175 -5.22 8.44 -4.29
C VAL A 175 -6.62 9.04 -4.14
N ALA A 176 -7.62 8.24 -3.81
CA ALA A 176 -8.92 8.74 -3.40
C ALA A 176 -9.65 7.66 -2.61
N VAL A 177 -10.28 8.04 -1.51
CA VAL A 177 -11.20 7.17 -0.75
C VAL A 177 -12.59 7.78 -0.84
N ALA A 178 -13.52 7.07 -1.48
CA ALA A 178 -14.92 7.41 -1.49
C ALA A 178 -15.68 6.44 -0.58
N LYS A 179 -16.66 6.95 0.17
CA LYS A 179 -17.65 6.17 0.94
C LYS A 179 -17.01 5.02 1.73
N TYR A 180 -16.47 5.31 2.90
CA TYR A 180 -16.02 4.25 3.80
C TYR A 180 -17.04 3.97 4.89
N ASN A 181 -17.11 2.72 5.32
CA ASN A 181 -17.84 2.31 6.51
C ASN A 181 -16.93 1.43 7.34
N ILE A 182 -16.71 1.83 8.60
CA ILE A 182 -15.88 1.05 9.51
C ILE A 182 -16.57 -0.29 9.75
N LYS A 183 -15.88 -1.37 9.40
CA LYS A 183 -16.45 -2.71 9.31
C LYS A 183 -16.09 -3.50 10.56
N ASN A 184 -17.09 -3.75 11.39
CA ASN A 184 -16.96 -4.68 12.52
C ASN A 184 -17.04 -6.16 12.12
N SER A 185 -17.30 -6.47 10.85
CA SER A 185 -17.50 -7.86 10.38
C SER A 185 -16.23 -8.53 9.84
N PHE A 186 -15.21 -7.78 9.43
CA PHE A 186 -13.97 -8.36 8.88
C PHE A 186 -13.18 -9.08 9.97
N VAL A 187 -12.57 -10.24 9.68
CA VAL A 187 -11.84 -11.02 10.68
C VAL A 187 -10.51 -11.52 10.14
N ILE A 188 -9.46 -11.44 10.95
CA ILE A 188 -8.23 -12.23 10.75
C ILE A 188 -8.38 -13.53 11.55
N LYS A 189 -8.25 -14.67 10.88
CA LYS A 189 -8.35 -16.01 11.49
C LYS A 189 -7.02 -16.75 11.40
N PRO A 190 -6.69 -17.65 12.34
CA PRO A 190 -5.59 -18.59 12.16
C PRO A 190 -5.78 -19.39 10.88
N ALA A 191 -4.70 -19.60 10.12
CA ALA A 191 -4.70 -20.51 8.99
C ALA A 191 -5.01 -21.94 9.45
N PRO A 192 -5.73 -22.74 8.66
CA PRO A 192 -5.89 -24.18 8.92
C PRO A 192 -4.52 -24.86 9.03
N GLU A 193 -4.40 -25.88 9.88
CA GLU A 193 -3.13 -26.60 10.12
C GLU A 193 -2.59 -27.34 8.88
N ASP A 194 -3.39 -27.47 7.83
CA ASP A 194 -3.10 -28.26 6.62
C ASP A 194 -2.82 -27.41 5.34
N MET A 195 -2.51 -26.10 5.46
CA MET A 195 -2.14 -25.22 4.33
C MET A 195 -0.66 -24.84 4.33
#